data_AF-A0A0L0BUH7-F1
#
_entry.id   AF-A0A0L0BUH7-F1
#
_cell.length_a   1.000
_cell.length_b   1.000
_cell.length_c   1.000
_cell.angle_alpha   90.00
_cell.angle_beta   90.00
_cell.angle_gamma   90.00
#
_symmetry.space_group_name_H-M   'P 1'
#
loop_
_entity.id
_entity.type
_entity.pdbx_description
1 polymer ?
#
loop_
_entity_poly.entity_id
_entity_poly.type
_entity_poly.pdbx_seq_one_letter_code
_entity_poly.pdbx_strand_id
1 'polypeptide(L)'
;MSTSSNVNGNLMDEFEEAFQNCLLSLTKLEANTGTNKEEVELEVQKTTNRFIDVARQMEAFFLQKRFLVSTLKPDQLIKDENQDLRTEISRKETLLNKHYSRLEEWKACLSDIQQNPAILNRPVGGLPAGLGEPGGSMIGPSGSGGPLGVGAMAAMGGPPGRGGMMPNVPGAMGPMSQMGAAGQQQQHLQNQKMLQAQQMQQLRMMGKLPK
;
A
#
# COMPACT_ATOMS: atom_id res chain seq x y z
N MET A 1 11.49 -25.78 -20.36
CA MET A 1 11.78 -26.05 -18.94
C MET A 1 10.45 -26.31 -18.26
N SER A 2 10.26 -27.53 -17.77
CA SER A 2 8.94 -28.06 -17.39
C SER A 2 8.38 -27.36 -16.16
N THR A 3 7.23 -26.71 -16.33
CA THR A 3 6.38 -26.20 -15.25
C THR A 3 5.60 -27.37 -14.66
N SER A 4 6.13 -28.01 -13.63
CA SER A 4 5.38 -28.98 -12.82
C SER A 4 4.52 -28.21 -11.81
N SER A 5 3.49 -27.54 -12.31
CA SER A 5 2.34 -27.16 -11.51
C SER A 5 1.49 -28.42 -11.28
N ASN A 6 1.16 -28.70 -10.03
CA ASN A 6 0.11 -29.61 -9.56
C ASN A 6 0.52 -30.98 -8.96
N VAL A 7 1.56 -31.01 -8.11
CA VAL A 7 1.70 -32.00 -7.01
C VAL A 7 1.55 -31.27 -5.67
N ASN A 8 0.47 -30.49 -5.54
CA ASN A 8 0.10 -29.84 -4.27
C ASN A 8 -0.91 -30.68 -3.47
N GLY A 9 -1.08 -31.95 -3.84
CA GLY A 9 -1.82 -32.96 -3.08
C GLY A 9 -1.05 -33.38 -1.84
N ASN A 10 -0.90 -32.42 -0.94
CA ASN A 10 -0.68 -32.55 0.48
C ASN A 10 0.65 -33.11 1.03
N LEU A 11 1.76 -32.45 0.66
CA LEU A 11 3.05 -32.62 1.35
C LEU A 11 2.93 -32.45 2.89
N MET A 12 1.96 -31.65 3.36
CA MET A 12 1.64 -31.50 4.78
C MET A 12 1.03 -32.77 5.37
N ASP A 13 0.05 -33.38 4.69
CA ASP A 13 -0.47 -34.69 5.11
C ASP A 13 0.61 -35.77 5.05
N GLU A 14 1.46 -35.80 4.02
CA GLU A 14 2.56 -36.78 3.94
C GLU A 14 3.56 -36.62 5.09
N PHE A 15 3.81 -35.36 5.50
CA PHE A 15 4.66 -35.06 6.63
C PHE A 15 4.01 -35.50 7.95
N GLU A 16 2.72 -35.20 8.12
CA GLU A 16 1.96 -35.61 9.30
C GLU A 16 1.88 -37.14 9.41
N GLU A 17 1.60 -37.84 8.31
CA GLU A 17 1.57 -39.30 8.25
C GLU A 17 2.95 -39.90 8.57
N ALA A 18 4.04 -39.37 7.97
CA ALA A 18 5.39 -39.85 8.24
C ALA A 18 5.81 -39.62 9.70
N PHE A 19 5.38 -38.49 10.29
CA PHE A 19 5.60 -38.19 11.70
C PHE A 19 4.85 -39.16 12.61
N GLN A 20 3.56 -39.39 12.36
CA GLN A 20 2.74 -40.33 13.11
C GLN A 20 3.30 -41.75 13.03
N ASN A 21 3.68 -42.22 11.83
CA ASN A 21 4.27 -43.55 11.63
C ASN A 21 5.61 -43.71 12.35
N CYS A 22 6.48 -42.69 12.30
CA CYS A 22 7.73 -42.69 13.05
C CYS A 22 7.49 -42.77 14.57
N LEU A 23 6.54 -41.98 15.08
CA LEU A 23 6.21 -41.97 16.50
C LEU A 23 5.59 -43.30 16.95
N LEU A 24 4.67 -43.86 16.17
CA LEU A 24 4.05 -45.16 16.45
C LEU A 24 5.08 -46.28 16.49
N SER A 25 6.03 -46.30 15.56
CA SER A 25 7.11 -47.30 15.54
C SER A 25 8.00 -47.23 16.79
N LEU A 26 8.17 -46.04 17.39
CA LEU A 26 8.92 -45.84 18.64
C LEU A 26 8.11 -46.12 19.91
N THR A 27 6.77 -46.05 19.84
CA THR A 27 5.88 -46.07 21.01
C THR A 27 5.01 -47.32 21.13
N LYS A 28 5.01 -48.21 20.12
CA LYS A 28 4.45 -49.56 20.23
C LYS A 28 5.15 -50.29 21.39
N LEU A 29 4.48 -50.33 22.54
CA LEU A 29 4.87 -51.17 23.68
C LEU A 29 4.55 -52.63 23.29
N GLU A 30 5.58 -53.41 23.02
CA GLU A 30 5.46 -54.86 22.77
C GLU A 30 4.96 -55.57 24.05
N ALA A 31 3.64 -55.65 24.21
CA ALA A 31 3.03 -56.57 25.15
C ALA A 31 3.04 -57.99 24.54
N ASN A 32 4.15 -58.70 24.72
CA ASN A 32 4.17 -60.16 24.88
C ASN A 32 4.02 -61.08 23.64
N THR A 33 4.38 -60.70 22.42
CA THR A 33 4.13 -61.57 21.24
C THR A 33 5.31 -61.81 20.31
N GLY A 34 6.38 -62.48 20.75
CA GLY A 34 7.30 -63.22 19.85
C GLY A 34 7.95 -62.47 18.67
N THR A 35 7.85 -61.13 18.63
CA THR A 35 8.31 -60.30 17.52
C THR A 35 9.83 -60.23 17.54
N ASN A 36 10.45 -60.43 16.38
CA ASN A 36 11.90 -60.54 16.26
C ASN A 36 12.52 -59.14 16.45
N LYS A 37 13.41 -58.96 17.43
CA LYS A 37 14.00 -57.64 17.78
C LYS A 37 14.57 -56.90 16.57
N GLU A 38 15.18 -57.65 15.65
CA GLU A 38 15.75 -57.13 14.41
C GLU A 38 14.68 -56.53 13.47
N GLU A 39 13.49 -57.12 13.42
CA GLU A 39 12.38 -56.61 12.61
C GLU A 39 11.86 -55.26 13.13
N VAL A 40 11.78 -55.12 14.46
CA VAL A 40 11.39 -53.86 15.11
C VAL A 40 12.44 -52.77 14.86
N GLU A 41 13.72 -53.10 14.99
CA GLU A 41 14.82 -52.16 14.72
C GLU A 41 14.78 -51.68 13.25
N LEU A 42 14.51 -52.58 12.31
CA LEU A 42 14.36 -52.24 10.89
C LEU A 42 13.11 -51.37 10.61
N GLU A 43 11.97 -51.63 11.25
CA GLU A 43 10.75 -50.80 11.12
C GLU A 43 11.00 -49.37 11.62
N VAL A 44 11.64 -49.23 12.79
CA VAL A 44 12.00 -47.92 13.37
C VAL A 44 12.92 -47.16 12.44
N GLN A 45 13.96 -47.81 11.92
CA GLN A 45 14.91 -47.14 11.03
C GLN A 45 14.24 -46.72 9.72
N LYS A 46 13.37 -47.56 9.15
CA LYS A 46 12.62 -47.25 7.93
C LYS A 46 11.70 -46.05 8.11
N THR A 47 10.91 -46.03 9.16
CA THR A 47 9.95 -44.94 9.44
C THR A 47 10.68 -43.62 9.78
N THR A 48 11.79 -43.70 10.52
CA THR A 48 12.65 -42.55 10.82
C THR A 48 13.24 -41.94 9.54
N ASN A 49 13.80 -42.76 8.65
CA ASN A 49 14.36 -42.26 7.39
C ASN A 49 13.28 -41.61 6.51
N ARG A 50 12.10 -42.23 6.42
CA ARG A 50 10.98 -41.66 5.67
C ARG A 50 10.55 -40.31 6.24
N PHE A 51 10.46 -40.17 7.56
CA PHE A 51 10.16 -38.88 8.20
C PHE A 51 11.20 -37.81 7.88
N ILE A 52 12.50 -38.14 7.97
CA ILE A 52 13.59 -37.20 7.62
C ILE A 52 13.47 -36.74 6.16
N ASP A 53 13.20 -37.66 5.23
CA ASP A 53 13.09 -37.33 3.82
C ASP A 53 11.92 -36.38 3.53
N VAL A 54 10.77 -36.61 4.15
CA VAL A 54 9.60 -35.74 3.98
C VAL A 54 9.81 -34.40 4.69
N ALA A 55 10.45 -34.38 5.87
CA ALA A 55 10.82 -33.15 6.57
C ALA A 55 11.74 -32.26 5.72
N ARG A 56 12.72 -32.85 5.03
CA ARG A 56 13.59 -32.12 4.10
C ARG A 56 12.84 -31.57 2.89
N GLN A 57 11.88 -32.34 2.36
CA GLN A 57 11.00 -31.85 1.29
C GLN A 57 10.15 -30.67 1.77
N MET A 58 9.64 -30.72 3.00
CA MET A 58 8.88 -29.62 3.63
C MET A 58 9.74 -28.36 3.77
N GLU A 59 10.96 -28.50 4.27
CA GLU A 59 11.92 -27.39 4.36
C GLU A 59 12.20 -26.78 2.98
N ALA A 60 12.50 -27.61 1.98
CA ALA A 60 12.77 -27.15 0.61
C ALA A 60 11.56 -26.41 0.02
N PHE A 61 10.34 -26.91 0.25
CA PHE A 61 9.10 -26.25 -0.18
C PHE A 61 8.98 -24.84 0.42
N PHE A 62 9.16 -24.70 1.73
CA PHE A 62 9.07 -23.38 2.39
C PHE A 62 10.21 -22.44 1.97
N LEU A 63 11.43 -22.96 1.77
CA LEU A 63 12.54 -22.17 1.23
C LEU A 63 12.24 -21.65 -0.17
N GLN A 64 11.68 -22.49 -1.05
CA GLN A 64 11.28 -22.09 -2.39
C GLN A 64 10.17 -21.03 -2.36
N LYS A 65 9.15 -21.19 -1.50
CA LYS A 65 8.10 -20.19 -1.32
C LYS A 65 8.65 -18.88 -0.80
N ARG A 66 9.56 -18.91 0.19
CA ARG A 66 10.24 -17.72 0.72
C ARG A 66 11.05 -17.01 -0.36
N PHE A 67 11.81 -17.76 -1.16
CA PHE A 67 12.60 -17.20 -2.27
C PHE A 67 11.71 -16.53 -3.33
N LEU A 68 10.58 -17.17 -3.67
CA LEU A 68 9.62 -16.60 -4.61
C LEU A 68 9.06 -15.28 -4.07
N VAL A 69 8.65 -15.24 -2.81
CA VAL A 69 8.17 -14.01 -2.16
C VAL A 69 9.25 -12.93 -2.12
N SER A 70 10.50 -13.26 -1.78
CA SER A 70 11.60 -12.27 -1.75
C SER A 70 11.92 -11.71 -3.14
N THR A 71 11.74 -12.52 -4.18
CA THR A 71 11.96 -12.08 -5.57
C THR A 71 10.82 -11.20 -6.07
N LEU A 72 9.58 -11.53 -5.72
CA LEU A 72 8.39 -10.81 -6.19
C LEU A 72 8.12 -9.51 -5.43
N LYS A 73 8.51 -9.42 -4.15
CA LYS A 73 8.19 -8.27 -3.31
C LYS A 73 8.76 -6.93 -3.82
N PRO A 74 10.02 -6.84 -4.30
CA PRO A 74 10.53 -5.61 -4.92
C PRO A 74 9.73 -5.18 -6.16
N ASP A 75 9.41 -6.12 -7.05
CA ASP A 75 8.64 -5.83 -8.26
C ASP A 75 7.23 -5.34 -7.94
N GLN A 76 6.59 -5.92 -6.92
CA GLN A 76 5.26 -5.49 -6.49
C GLN A 76 5.30 -4.08 -5.91
N LEU A 77 6.29 -3.77 -5.07
CA LEU A 77 6.46 -2.44 -4.49
C LEU A 77 6.63 -1.38 -5.60
N ILE A 78 7.48 -1.67 -6.59
CA ILE A 78 7.67 -0.77 -7.74
C ILE A 78 6.38 -0.58 -8.55
N LYS A 79 5.58 -1.64 -8.73
CA LYS A 79 4.28 -1.55 -9.43
C LYS A 79 3.30 -0.66 -8.67
N ASP A 80 3.22 -0.82 -7.36
CA ASP A 80 2.34 -0.03 -6.50
C ASP A 80 2.77 1.45 -6.54
N GLU A 81 4.07 1.75 -6.40
CA GLU A 81 4.60 3.12 -6.53
C GLU A 81 4.32 3.73 -7.92
N ASN A 82 4.48 2.95 -8.99
CA ASN A 82 4.15 3.42 -10.34
C ASN A 82 2.66 3.74 -10.49
N GLN A 83 1.79 2.95 -9.87
CA GLN A 83 0.35 3.18 -9.90
C GLN A 83 -0.03 4.46 -9.14
N ASP A 84 0.60 4.71 -7.99
CA ASP A 84 0.42 5.94 -7.22
C ASP A 84 0.87 7.17 -8.01
N LEU A 85 2.06 7.10 -8.64
CA LEU A 85 2.57 8.16 -9.49
C LEU A 85 1.65 8.45 -10.69
N ARG A 86 1.12 7.41 -11.35
CA ARG A 86 0.17 7.56 -12.46
C ARG A 86 -1.12 8.25 -12.01
N THR A 87 -1.63 7.87 -10.84
CA THR A 87 -2.82 8.48 -10.25
C THR A 87 -2.58 9.95 -9.93
N GLU A 88 -1.43 10.28 -9.34
CA GLU A 88 -1.08 11.65 -8.99
C GLU A 88 -0.84 12.53 -10.22
N ILE A 89 -0.22 12.00 -11.28
CA ILE A 89 -0.10 12.69 -12.57
C ILE A 89 -1.49 13.01 -13.12
N SER A 90 -2.38 12.03 -13.21
CA SER A 90 -3.76 12.23 -13.71
C SER A 90 -4.53 13.30 -12.92
N ARG A 91 -4.38 13.30 -11.59
CA ARG A 91 -4.96 14.31 -10.72
C ARG A 91 -4.40 15.71 -11.02
N LYS A 92 -3.09 15.84 -11.22
CA LYS A 92 -2.42 17.10 -11.56
C LYS A 92 -2.81 17.61 -12.95
N GLU A 93 -2.92 16.73 -13.94
CA GLU A 93 -3.40 17.07 -15.29
C GLU A 93 -4.82 17.65 -15.23
N THR A 94 -5.71 17.00 -14.47
CA THR A 94 -7.08 17.49 -14.25
C THR A 94 -7.10 18.88 -13.60
N LEU A 95 -6.21 19.12 -12.63
CA LEU A 95 -6.11 20.41 -11.96
C LEU A 95 -5.57 21.50 -12.89
N LEU A 96 -4.54 21.19 -13.68
CA LEU A 96 -3.99 22.10 -14.69
C LEU A 96 -5.05 22.49 -15.71
N ASN A 97 -5.82 21.52 -16.23
CA ASN A 97 -6.90 21.79 -17.19
C ASN A 97 -7.95 22.75 -16.61
N LYS A 98 -8.31 22.60 -15.32
CA LYS A 98 -9.21 23.54 -14.65
C LYS A 98 -8.64 24.95 -14.59
N HIS A 99 -7.35 25.09 -14.28
CA HIS A 99 -6.69 26.39 -14.25
C HIS A 99 -6.57 27.03 -15.64
N TYR A 100 -6.23 26.24 -16.66
CA TYR A 100 -6.19 26.72 -18.04
C TYR A 100 -7.57 27.19 -18.53
N SER A 101 -8.63 26.44 -18.24
CA SER A 101 -10.01 26.86 -18.56
C SER A 101 -10.35 28.19 -17.91
N ARG A 102 -10.02 28.35 -16.61
CA ARG A 102 -10.29 29.59 -15.89
C ARG A 102 -9.49 30.78 -16.41
N LEU A 103 -8.24 30.55 -16.81
CA LEU A 103 -7.41 31.57 -17.46
C LEU A 103 -8.03 32.02 -18.78
N GLU A 104 -8.58 31.09 -19.56
CA GLU A 104 -9.22 31.41 -20.84
C GLU A 104 -10.50 32.22 -20.64
N GLU A 105 -11.33 31.88 -19.65
CA GLU A 105 -12.48 32.70 -19.24
C GLU A 105 -12.07 34.13 -18.87
N TRP A 106 -11.01 34.29 -18.08
CA TRP A 106 -10.52 35.61 -17.69
C TRP A 106 -9.96 36.42 -18.86
N LYS A 107 -9.24 35.78 -19.78
CA LYS A 107 -8.79 36.44 -21.01
C LYS A 107 -9.96 36.89 -21.86
N ALA A 108 -10.99 36.06 -21.99
CA ALA A 108 -12.21 36.42 -22.73
C ALA A 108 -12.88 37.65 -22.10
N CYS A 109 -13.09 37.67 -20.78
CA CYS A 109 -13.66 38.83 -20.10
C CYS A 109 -12.82 40.10 -20.27
N LEU A 110 -11.49 40.00 -20.22
CA LEU A 110 -10.61 41.15 -20.46
C LEU A 110 -10.69 41.66 -21.90
N SER A 111 -10.74 40.74 -22.88
CA SER A 111 -10.93 41.09 -24.29
C SER A 111 -12.27 41.81 -24.50
N ASP A 112 -13.36 41.33 -23.88
CA ASP A 112 -14.69 41.95 -24.00
C ASP A 112 -14.70 43.38 -23.43
N ILE A 113 -14.01 43.61 -22.29
CA ILE A 113 -13.88 44.94 -21.69
C ILE A 113 -13.04 45.87 -22.58
N GLN A 114 -11.96 45.36 -23.19
CA GLN A 114 -11.13 46.15 -24.11
C GLN A 114 -11.88 46.52 -25.40
N GLN A 115 -12.71 45.61 -25.93
CA GLN A 115 -13.51 45.85 -27.12
C GLN A 115 -14.73 46.73 -26.85
N ASN A 116 -15.28 46.70 -25.63
CA ASN A 116 -16.41 47.53 -25.24
C ASN A 116 -16.24 48.09 -23.82
N PRO A 117 -15.51 49.21 -23.65
CA PRO A 117 -15.23 49.81 -22.34
C PRO A 117 -16.50 50.29 -21.60
N ALA A 118 -17.65 50.40 -22.27
CA ALA A 118 -18.92 50.71 -21.63
C ALA A 118 -19.43 49.59 -20.69
N ILE A 119 -18.91 48.36 -20.80
CA ILE A 119 -19.26 47.23 -19.92
C ILE A 119 -18.79 47.49 -18.48
N LEU A 120 -17.70 48.21 -18.27
CA LEU A 120 -17.16 48.54 -16.93
C LEU A 120 -18.06 49.53 -16.15
N ASN A 121 -18.88 50.32 -16.86
CA ASN A 121 -19.70 51.39 -16.29
C ASN A 121 -21.18 50.98 -16.09
N ARG A 122 -21.52 49.72 -16.34
CA ARG A 122 -22.88 49.19 -16.13
C ARG A 122 -23.05 48.84 -14.64
N PRO A 123 -24.16 49.24 -13.97
CA PRO A 123 -24.39 48.85 -12.58
C PRO A 123 -24.36 47.32 -12.49
N VAL A 124 -23.68 46.78 -11.47
CA VAL A 124 -23.72 45.34 -11.13
C VAL A 124 -25.17 44.96 -10.85
N GLY A 125 -25.87 44.52 -11.88
CA GLY A 125 -27.31 44.35 -11.89
C GLY A 125 -27.78 43.85 -13.25
N GLY A 126 -27.58 42.56 -13.50
CA GLY A 126 -28.14 41.87 -14.67
C GLY A 126 -27.10 41.23 -15.58
N LEU A 127 -26.61 40.07 -15.16
CA LEU A 127 -26.24 39.01 -16.10
C LEU A 127 -27.54 38.52 -16.77
N PRO A 128 -27.59 38.30 -18.10
CA PRO A 128 -28.68 37.53 -18.67
C PRO A 128 -28.58 36.10 -18.16
N ALA A 129 -29.57 35.71 -17.35
CA ALA A 129 -29.86 34.32 -17.08
C ALA A 129 -30.17 33.62 -18.41
N GLY A 130 -29.42 32.58 -18.76
CA GLY A 130 -29.83 31.68 -19.81
C GLY A 130 -28.70 31.03 -20.60
N LEU A 131 -28.07 30.00 -20.02
CA LEU A 131 -27.82 28.73 -20.70
C LEU A 131 -27.93 27.63 -19.61
N GLY A 132 -28.83 26.69 -19.86
CA GLY A 132 -29.56 25.96 -18.82
C GLY A 132 -28.82 24.82 -18.10
N GLU A 133 -29.18 24.67 -16.83
CA GLU A 133 -29.21 23.39 -16.14
C GLU A 133 -30.37 22.53 -16.68
N PRO A 134 -30.20 21.20 -16.82
CA PRO A 134 -31.32 20.29 -16.97
C PRO A 134 -31.79 19.86 -15.58
N GLY A 135 -32.98 20.30 -15.14
CA GLY A 135 -33.52 19.79 -13.88
C GLY A 135 -34.86 20.35 -13.41
N GLY A 136 -35.95 19.68 -13.81
CA GLY A 136 -37.09 19.45 -12.92
C GLY A 136 -38.24 20.47 -12.94
N SER A 137 -39.22 20.23 -13.81
CA SER A 137 -40.55 20.84 -13.72
C SER A 137 -41.30 20.40 -12.45
N MET A 138 -42.03 21.36 -11.91
CA MET A 138 -43.02 21.27 -10.83
C MET A 138 -44.19 20.35 -11.17
N ILE A 139 -44.73 19.63 -10.17
CA ILE A 139 -46.18 19.40 -10.02
C ILE A 139 -46.48 19.24 -8.50
N GLY A 140 -47.38 20.07 -7.96
CA GLY A 140 -48.02 19.84 -6.63
C GLY A 140 -48.98 18.63 -6.68
N PRO A 141 -49.61 18.19 -5.57
CA PRO A 141 -50.63 19.00 -4.89
C PRO A 141 -50.86 18.72 -3.38
N SER A 142 -51.79 19.50 -2.83
CA SER A 142 -52.68 19.34 -1.67
C SER A 142 -52.81 17.98 -0.95
N GLY A 143 -53.06 18.03 0.37
CA GLY A 143 -54.08 17.18 1.02
C GLY A 143 -53.62 16.28 2.19
N SER A 144 -53.98 16.71 3.40
CA SER A 144 -54.48 15.91 4.54
C SER A 144 -54.03 14.44 4.76
N GLY A 145 -53.53 14.15 5.97
CA GLY A 145 -53.81 12.86 6.61
C GLY A 145 -52.74 12.30 7.55
N GLY A 146 -52.88 12.61 8.85
CA GLY A 146 -52.76 11.63 9.95
C GLY A 146 -51.41 10.97 10.29
N PRO A 147 -51.31 10.38 11.51
CA PRO A 147 -50.08 10.39 12.32
C PRO A 147 -49.44 9.00 12.50
N LEU A 148 -48.48 8.91 13.44
CA LEU A 148 -47.74 7.74 13.99
C LEU A 148 -46.28 7.67 13.49
N GLY A 149 -45.24 7.63 14.31
CA GLY A 149 -45.14 7.57 15.75
C GLY A 149 -43.67 7.55 16.20
N VAL A 150 -43.49 7.85 17.50
CA VAL A 150 -42.52 7.28 18.47
C VAL A 150 -41.05 7.06 18.07
N GLY A 151 -40.15 7.73 18.82
CA GLY A 151 -38.72 7.37 18.97
C GLY A 151 -37.81 8.61 19.09
N ALA A 152 -37.75 9.30 20.23
CA ALA A 152 -36.89 9.02 21.39
C ALA A 152 -35.46 9.64 21.31
N MET A 153 -35.19 10.50 22.31
CA MET A 153 -33.90 10.82 22.98
C MET A 153 -32.81 11.55 22.15
N ALA A 154 -32.48 12.82 22.39
CA ALA A 154 -31.75 13.39 23.55
C ALA A 154 -30.26 12.99 23.63
N ALA A 155 -29.36 13.97 23.41
CA ALA A 155 -28.09 14.20 24.12
C ALA A 155 -27.29 15.31 23.39
N MET A 156 -27.10 16.48 24.01
CA MET A 156 -25.81 17.01 24.53
C MET A 156 -24.70 17.14 23.48
N GLY A 157 -24.02 18.27 23.28
CA GLY A 157 -23.93 19.54 23.99
C GLY A 157 -22.71 20.29 23.42
N GLY A 158 -22.78 21.62 23.32
CA GLY A 158 -21.65 22.45 22.90
C GLY A 158 -21.92 23.93 23.20
N PRO A 159 -21.06 24.62 23.97
CA PRO A 159 -21.31 26.00 24.37
C PRO A 159 -20.82 27.02 23.32
N PRO A 160 -21.41 28.24 23.30
CA PRO A 160 -20.97 29.32 22.43
C PRO A 160 -20.05 30.31 23.17
N GLY A 161 -19.09 30.88 22.47
CA GLY A 161 -18.32 32.03 22.93
C GLY A 161 -17.04 32.16 22.12
N ARG A 162 -16.44 33.33 21.92
CA ARG A 162 -16.79 34.74 22.14
C ARG A 162 -15.66 35.47 21.38
N GLY A 163 -15.93 36.65 20.83
CA GLY A 163 -15.03 37.33 19.89
C GLY A 163 -13.64 37.71 20.41
N GLY A 164 -12.77 38.00 19.45
CA GLY A 164 -11.47 38.67 19.59
C GLY A 164 -10.83 38.77 18.19
N MET A 165 -11.04 39.87 17.46
CA MET A 165 -10.07 40.96 17.27
C MET A 165 -8.69 40.49 16.76
N MET A 166 -8.48 40.64 15.45
CA MET A 166 -7.19 40.53 14.79
C MET A 166 -6.30 41.74 15.11
N PRO A 167 -4.97 41.56 15.20
CA PRO A 167 -4.03 42.62 14.90
C PRO A 167 -3.34 42.38 13.56
N ASN A 168 -3.38 43.42 12.74
CA ASN A 168 -2.68 43.67 11.50
C ASN A 168 -1.16 43.82 11.73
N VAL A 169 -0.32 43.14 10.94
CA VAL A 169 1.12 43.47 10.79
C VAL A 169 1.55 43.27 9.31
N PRO A 170 2.27 44.23 8.70
CA PRO A 170 2.48 44.30 7.25
C PRO A 170 3.73 43.54 6.77
N GLY A 171 3.79 43.29 5.46
CA GLY A 171 4.80 42.46 4.82
C GLY A 171 6.23 43.02 4.81
N ALA A 172 7.19 42.10 4.66
CA ALA A 172 8.52 42.34 4.08
C ALA A 172 9.14 41.01 3.61
N MET A 173 9.65 41.02 2.38
CA MET A 173 10.40 39.96 1.70
C MET A 173 11.79 39.73 2.34
N GLY A 174 12.26 38.48 2.29
CA GLY A 174 13.68 38.14 2.34
C GLY A 174 13.93 36.62 2.16
N PRO A 175 14.72 36.16 1.18
CA PRO A 175 15.11 34.76 1.06
C PRO A 175 16.49 34.56 1.71
N MET A 176 16.54 33.94 2.89
CA MET A 176 17.81 33.52 3.49
C MET A 176 17.64 32.23 4.29
N SER A 177 17.54 31.11 3.57
CA SER A 177 17.56 29.76 4.17
C SER A 177 17.82 28.69 3.10
N GLN A 178 18.94 28.82 2.38
CA GLN A 178 19.39 27.80 1.42
C GLN A 178 20.92 27.67 1.43
N MET A 179 21.52 27.33 2.58
CA MET A 179 22.96 27.00 2.64
C MET A 179 23.31 25.84 3.59
N GLY A 180 22.31 25.11 4.11
CA GLY A 180 22.52 23.98 5.04
C GLY A 180 22.37 22.58 4.43
N ALA A 181 21.69 22.45 3.27
CA ALA A 181 21.31 21.14 2.73
C ALA A 181 22.41 20.46 1.89
N ALA A 182 23.34 21.23 1.30
CA ALA A 182 24.38 20.68 0.42
C ALA A 182 25.46 19.90 1.19
N GLY A 183 25.76 20.28 2.44
CA GLY A 183 26.79 19.60 3.26
C GLY A 183 26.38 18.21 3.74
N GLN A 184 25.10 18.01 4.07
CA GLN A 184 24.62 16.71 4.57
C GLN A 184 24.59 15.64 3.48
N GLN A 185 24.29 16.01 2.23
CA GLN A 185 24.23 15.04 1.14
C GLN A 185 25.62 14.50 0.75
N GLN A 186 26.67 15.33 0.86
CA GLN A 186 28.04 14.91 0.56
C GLN A 186 28.60 13.96 1.62
N GLN A 187 28.24 14.15 2.89
CA GLN A 187 28.69 13.27 3.98
C GLN A 187 28.03 11.88 3.90
N HIS A 188 26.76 11.81 3.50
CA HIS A 188 26.07 10.52 3.34
C HIS A 188 26.67 9.66 2.22
N LEU A 189 27.04 10.29 1.10
CA LEU A 189 27.64 9.58 -0.03
C LEU A 189 29.04 9.03 0.29
N GLN A 190 29.83 9.77 1.08
CA GLN A 190 31.13 9.30 1.54
C GLN A 190 31.00 8.12 2.52
N ASN A 191 30.02 8.15 3.42
CA ASN A 191 29.76 7.06 4.35
C ASN A 191 29.29 5.78 3.64
N GLN A 192 28.46 5.94 2.59
CA GLN A 192 28.02 4.81 1.76
C GLN A 192 29.19 4.15 1.00
N LYS A 193 30.13 4.94 0.45
CA LYS A 193 31.33 4.39 -0.21
C LYS A 193 32.23 3.63 0.75
N MET A 194 32.38 4.10 1.99
CA MET A 194 33.21 3.43 3.00
C MET A 194 32.64 2.05 3.38
N LEU A 195 31.32 1.94 3.54
CA LEU A 195 30.66 0.68 3.87
C LEU A 195 30.80 -0.36 2.74
N GLN A 196 30.68 0.08 1.49
CA GLN A 196 30.88 -0.77 0.32
C GLN A 196 32.33 -1.25 0.19
N ALA A 197 33.31 -0.38 0.48
CA ALA A 197 34.72 -0.76 0.50
C ALA A 197 35.03 -1.79 1.60
N GLN A 198 34.41 -1.67 2.77
CA GLN A 198 34.58 -2.62 3.87
C GLN A 198 34.03 -4.01 3.51
N GLN A 199 32.85 -4.10 2.88
CA GLN A 199 32.33 -5.38 2.39
C GLN A 199 33.24 -6.02 1.34
N MET A 200 33.79 -5.23 0.41
CA MET A 200 34.68 -5.76 -0.61
C MET A 200 36.00 -6.28 -0.02
N GLN A 201 36.49 -5.67 1.06
CA GLN A 201 37.68 -6.14 1.76
C GLN A 201 37.43 -7.46 2.52
N GLN A 202 36.23 -7.65 3.09
CA GLN A 202 35.83 -8.93 3.69
C GLN A 202 35.76 -10.06 2.66
N LEU A 203 35.20 -9.81 1.46
CA LEU A 203 35.18 -10.82 0.40
C LEU A 203 36.59 -11.20 -0.09
N ARG A 204 37.54 -10.24 -0.14
CA ARG A 204 38.94 -10.55 -0.47
C ARG A 204 39.65 -11.40 0.59
N MET A 205 39.26 -11.27 1.85
CA MET A 205 39.79 -12.08 2.95
C MET A 205 39.20 -13.50 2.96
N MET A 206 37.94 -13.66 2.53
CA MET A 206 37.26 -14.96 2.46
C MET A 206 37.65 -15.79 1.22
N GLY A 207 38.18 -15.15 0.17
CA GLY A 207 38.65 -15.81 -1.06
C GLY A 207 40.07 -16.40 -1.00
N LYS A 208 40.78 -16.28 0.14
CA LYS A 208 42.10 -16.91 0.35
C LYS A 208 41.99 -18.06 1.35
N LEU A 209 41.25 -19.12 0.99
CA LEU A 209 41.50 -20.42 1.60
C LEU A 209 42.64 -21.10 0.81
N PRO A 210 43.74 -21.50 1.45
CA PRO A 210 44.70 -22.41 0.84
C PRO A 210 44.01 -23.75 0.55
N LYS A 211 44.37 -24.37 -0.56
CA LYS A 211 44.14 -25.80 -0.79
C LYS A 211 44.95 -26.64 0.19
#